data_AF-A0A496MWG4-F1
#
_entry.id   AF-A0A496MWG4-F1
#
_cell.length_a   1.000
_cell.length_b   1.000
_cell.length_c   1.000
_cell.angle_alpha   90.00
_cell.angle_beta   90.00
_cell.angle_gamma   90.00
#
_symmetry.space_group_name_H-M   'P 1'
#
loop_
_entity.id
_entity.type
_entity.pdbx_description
1 polymer ?
#
loop_
_entity_poly.entity_id
_entity_poly.type
_entity_poly.pdbx_seq_one_letter_code
_entity_poly.pdbx_strand_id
1 'polypeptide(L)'
;MQIIKEVKDLIRDQLVDLWDGTWEREENHREIFFNLGYWHDLVYKKQFGDYAVYVGCAGELNDFVTFIDVQRKGGSRRVWLETPDDGHGINAVISERGRRRLGQEFIDTASRFMEEK
;
A
#
# COMPACT_ATOMS: atom_id res chain seq x y z
N MET A 1 -4.63 -19.15 -7.11
CA MET A 1 -5.26 -18.10 -6.28
C MET A 1 -6.16 -17.24 -7.16
N GLN A 2 -7.47 -17.34 -6.99
CA GLN A 2 -8.46 -16.58 -7.76
C GLN A 2 -8.34 -15.06 -7.51
N ILE A 3 -7.96 -14.66 -6.29
CA ILE A 3 -7.74 -13.27 -5.86
C ILE A 3 -6.59 -12.60 -6.63
N ILE A 4 -5.43 -13.26 -6.76
CA ILE A 4 -4.29 -12.72 -7.54
C ILE A 4 -4.67 -12.51 -9.00
N LYS A 5 -5.48 -13.42 -9.57
CA LYS A 5 -5.95 -13.28 -10.95
C LYS A 5 -6.85 -12.06 -11.13
N GLU A 6 -7.80 -11.80 -10.22
CA GLU A 6 -8.66 -10.62 -10.29
C GLU A 6 -7.88 -9.30 -10.15
N VAL A 7 -6.88 -9.23 -9.25
CA VAL A 7 -6.01 -8.05 -9.13
C VAL A 7 -5.17 -7.87 -10.40
N LYS A 8 -4.57 -8.95 -10.90
CA LYS A 8 -3.78 -8.96 -12.14
C LYS A 8 -4.58 -8.57 -13.36
N ASP A 9 -5.79 -9.08 -13.50
CA ASP A 9 -6.72 -8.74 -14.58
C ASP A 9 -7.09 -7.25 -14.51
N LEU A 10 -7.26 -6.69 -13.31
CA LEU A 10 -7.56 -5.27 -13.10
C LEU A 10 -6.37 -4.36 -13.46
N ILE A 11 -5.16 -4.73 -13.04
CA ILE A 11 -3.91 -4.00 -13.35
C ILE A 11 -3.29 -4.39 -14.70
N ARG A 12 -4.00 -5.21 -15.48
CA ARG A 12 -3.63 -5.70 -16.81
C ARG A 12 -2.26 -6.40 -16.87
N ASP A 13 -1.94 -7.21 -15.88
CA ASP A 13 -0.69 -7.99 -15.80
C ASP A 13 0.62 -7.17 -15.87
N GLN A 14 0.54 -5.85 -15.69
CA GLN A 14 1.71 -4.98 -15.60
C GLN A 14 2.14 -4.87 -14.14
N LEU A 15 3.46 -4.97 -13.90
CA LEU A 15 4.03 -4.54 -12.63
C LEU A 15 3.71 -3.07 -12.44
N VAL A 16 3.09 -2.75 -11.31
CA VAL A 16 2.72 -1.39 -10.95
C VAL A 16 3.99 -0.56 -10.72
N ASP A 17 4.10 0.54 -11.46
CA ASP A 17 5.02 1.63 -11.15
C ASP A 17 4.23 2.75 -10.45
N LEU A 18 4.43 2.88 -9.14
CA LEU A 18 3.76 3.91 -8.32
C LEU A 18 4.24 5.33 -8.65
N TRP A 19 5.35 5.46 -9.39
CA TRP A 19 5.98 6.75 -9.70
C TRP A 19 5.83 7.14 -11.17
N ASP A 20 4.95 6.48 -11.92
CA ASP A 20 4.63 6.82 -13.31
C ASP A 20 3.86 8.16 -13.47
N GLY A 21 3.54 8.82 -12.34
CA GLY A 21 2.80 10.08 -12.28
C GLY A 21 1.28 9.95 -12.33
N THR A 22 0.75 8.73 -12.39
CA THR A 22 -0.69 8.46 -12.46
C THR A 22 -1.31 7.99 -11.15
N TRP A 23 -0.48 7.73 -10.13
CA TRP A 23 -0.90 7.39 -8.78
C TRP A 23 -0.97 8.63 -7.91
N GLU A 24 -2.08 8.77 -7.19
CA GLU A 24 -2.27 9.80 -6.18
C GLU A 24 -1.61 9.31 -4.88
N ARG A 25 -0.71 10.12 -4.32
CA ARG A 25 -0.08 9.84 -3.02
C ARG A 25 -0.95 10.44 -1.92
N GLU A 26 -1.47 9.58 -1.06
CA GLU A 26 -2.16 9.95 0.17
C GLU A 26 -1.20 9.72 1.36
N GLU A 27 -0.88 10.80 2.06
CA GLU A 27 -0.18 10.76 3.34
C GLU A 27 -1.22 11.00 4.44
N ASN A 28 -1.63 9.95 5.15
CA ASN A 28 -2.55 10.08 6.29
C ASN A 28 -1.80 9.71 7.58
N HIS A 29 -1.20 10.71 8.21
CA HIS A 29 -0.71 10.56 9.57
C HIS A 29 -1.91 10.40 10.50
N ARG A 30 -2.22 9.18 10.91
CA ARG A 30 -3.28 8.90 11.89
C ARG A 30 -2.65 8.44 13.19
N GLU A 31 -2.79 9.25 14.23
CA GLU A 31 -2.68 8.75 15.60
C GLU A 31 -3.88 7.83 15.87
N ILE A 32 -3.79 6.58 15.42
CA ILE A 32 -4.81 5.60 15.78
C ILE A 32 -4.49 5.13 17.19
N PHE A 33 -5.16 5.75 18.18
CA PHE A 33 -5.18 5.37 19.59
C PHE A 33 -5.82 3.98 19.77
N PHE A 34 -5.17 2.92 19.29
CA PHE A 34 -5.33 1.56 19.83
C PHE A 34 -4.11 1.22 20.69
N ASN A 35 -3.89 2.05 21.73
CA ASN A 35 -3.19 1.72 22.97
C ASN A 35 -1.77 1.10 22.92
N LEU A 36 -1.03 1.14 21.80
CA LEU A 36 0.31 0.52 21.73
C LEU A 36 1.40 1.29 20.96
N GLY A 37 1.13 2.33 20.15
CA GLY A 37 2.20 3.03 19.42
C GLY A 37 1.74 4.06 18.39
N TYR A 38 2.71 4.66 17.67
CA TYR A 38 2.46 5.55 16.53
C TYR A 38 2.26 4.71 15.26
N TRP A 39 1.11 4.88 14.61
CA TRP A 39 0.79 4.21 13.36
C TRP A 39 0.99 5.18 12.20
N HIS A 40 1.88 4.85 11.28
CA HIS A 40 2.09 5.61 10.05
C HIS A 40 1.43 4.87 8.89
N ASP A 41 0.86 5.60 7.95
CA ASP A 41 0.53 5.07 6.64
C ASP A 41 1.15 5.94 5.54
N LEU A 42 1.54 5.29 4.46
CA LEU A 42 1.93 5.93 3.21
C LEU A 42 1.28 5.13 2.10
N VAL A 43 0.36 5.77 1.37
CA VAL A 43 -0.53 5.07 0.45
C VAL A 43 -0.51 5.74 -0.91
N TYR A 44 -0.40 4.92 -1.94
CA TYR A 44 -0.64 5.32 -3.33
C TYR A 44 -1.97 4.74 -3.77
N LYS A 45 -2.75 5.56 -4.44
CA LYS A 45 -4.09 5.22 -4.90
C LYS A 45 -4.26 5.49 -6.38
N LYS A 46 -4.98 4.60 -7.06
CA LYS A 46 -5.39 4.81 -8.45
C LYS A 46 -6.75 4.20 -8.71
N GLN A 47 -7.56 4.91 -9.50
CA GLN A 47 -8.88 4.46 -9.92
C GLN A 47 -8.78 3.63 -11.21
N PHE A 48 -9.46 2.49 -11.22
CA PHE A 48 -9.60 1.58 -12.35
C PHE A 48 -11.09 1.26 -12.55
N GLY A 49 -11.79 2.11 -13.30
CA GLY A 49 -13.23 1.98 -13.51
C GLY A 49 -14.01 2.08 -12.18
N ASP A 50 -14.71 1.01 -11.81
CA ASP A 50 -15.48 0.92 -10.56
C ASP A 50 -14.63 0.50 -9.34
N TYR A 51 -13.31 0.38 -9.49
CA TYR A 51 -12.41 -0.07 -8.43
C TYR A 51 -11.37 0.98 -8.09
N ALA A 52 -11.07 1.09 -6.81
CA ALA A 52 -9.93 1.84 -6.28
C ALA A 52 -8.88 0.84 -5.83
N VAL A 53 -7.65 0.99 -6.32
CA VAL A 53 -6.50 0.20 -5.87
C VAL A 53 -5.64 1.08 -5.00
N TYR A 54 -5.28 0.56 -3.83
CA TYR A 54 -4.40 1.18 -2.86
C TYR A 54 -3.17 0.28 -2.70
N VAL A 55 -1.99 0.87 -2.76
CA VAL A 55 -0.71 0.20 -2.53
C VAL A 55 0.07 1.06 -1.55
N GLY A 56 0.51 0.48 -0.44
CA GLY A 56 1.12 1.30 0.59
C GLY A 56 1.92 0.52 1.60
N CYS A 57 2.47 1.26 2.56
CA CYS A 57 3.04 0.73 3.78
C CYS A 57 2.25 1.24 4.98
N ALA A 58 2.12 0.39 6.01
CA ALA A 58 1.45 0.73 7.25
C ALA A 58 2.15 0.06 8.44
N GLY A 59 2.28 0.77 9.55
CA GLY A 59 2.85 0.24 10.80
C GLY A 59 3.73 1.25 11.53
N GLU A 60 4.67 0.73 12.31
CA GLU A 60 5.69 1.50 13.02
C GLU A 60 6.96 1.68 12.17
N LEU A 61 7.82 2.63 12.54
CA LEU A 61 9.04 2.97 11.78
C LEU A 61 9.93 1.75 11.45
N ASN A 62 10.05 0.82 12.40
CA ASN A 62 10.88 -0.38 12.28
C ASN A 62 10.09 -1.68 12.09
N ASP A 63 8.75 -1.59 12.09
CA ASP A 63 7.86 -2.75 11.99
C ASP A 63 6.62 -2.36 11.18
N PHE A 64 6.73 -2.51 9.86
CA PHE A 64 5.68 -2.15 8.92
C PHE A 64 5.46 -3.24 7.89
N VAL A 65 4.24 -3.27 7.37
CA VAL A 65 3.85 -4.16 6.28
C VAL A 65 3.72 -3.36 4.98
N THR A 66 4.04 -4.00 3.86
CA THR A 66 3.54 -3.55 2.56
C THR A 66 2.17 -4.18 2.33
N PHE A 67 1.19 -3.41 1.86
CA PHE A 67 -0.14 -3.91 1.58
C PHE A 67 -0.65 -3.49 0.20
N ILE A 68 -1.63 -4.25 -0.29
CA ILE A 68 -2.45 -3.94 -1.47
C ILE A 68 -3.91 -4.12 -1.07
N ASP A 69 -4.70 -3.05 -1.20
CA ASP A 69 -6.15 -3.08 -0.98
C ASP A 69 -6.86 -2.75 -2.29
N VAL A 70 -7.82 -3.59 -2.69
CA VAL A 70 -8.71 -3.29 -3.82
C VAL A 70 -10.11 -3.16 -3.28
N GLN A 71 -10.68 -1.98 -3.46
CA GLN A 71 -12.03 -1.66 -3.02
C GLN A 71 -12.91 -1.37 -4.23
N ARG A 72 -14.14 -1.87 -4.21
CA ARG A 72 -15.16 -1.46 -5.18
C ARG A 72 -15.78 -0.14 -4.74
N LYS A 73 -16.16 0.71 -5.69
CA LYS A 73 -16.97 1.90 -5.48
C LYS A 73 -18.20 1.55 -4.62
N GLY A 74 -18.37 2.27 -3.51
CA GLY A 74 -19.34 1.94 -2.46
C GLY A 74 -18.75 1.25 -1.22
N GLY A 75 -17.43 1.03 -1.18
CA GLY A 75 -16.68 0.70 0.05
C GLY A 75 -16.53 -0.78 0.37
N SER A 76 -17.07 -1.69 -0.46
CA SER A 76 -16.85 -3.13 -0.27
C SER A 76 -15.42 -3.50 -0.67
N ARG A 77 -14.61 -3.92 0.31
CA ARG A 77 -13.28 -4.49 0.09
C ARG A 77 -13.39 -5.80 -0.68
N ARG A 78 -12.64 -5.89 -1.78
CA ARG A 78 -12.57 -7.05 -2.66
C ARG A 78 -11.33 -7.88 -2.41
N VAL A 79 -10.19 -7.22 -2.20
CA VAL A 79 -8.90 -7.88 -2.02
C VAL A 79 -8.11 -7.15 -0.94
N TRP A 80 -7.45 -7.93 -0.08
CA TRP A 80 -6.43 -7.47 0.85
C TRP A 80 -5.26 -8.44 0.75
N LEU A 81 -4.06 -7.90 0.53
CA LEU A 81 -2.80 -8.64 0.57
C LEU A 81 -1.84 -7.86 1.45
N GLU A 82 -1.15 -8.52 2.36
CA GLU A 82 -0.13 -7.88 3.22
C GLU A 82 1.09 -8.77 3.42
N THR A 83 2.27 -8.17 3.57
CA THR A 83 3.45 -8.90 4.04
C THR A 83 3.35 -9.16 5.55
N PRO A 84 3.93 -10.26 6.09
CA PRO A 84 4.70 -11.29 5.39
C PRO A 84 3.84 -12.35 4.69
N ASP A 85 2.57 -12.48 5.07
CA ASP A 85 1.71 -13.62 4.72
C ASP A 85 1.46 -13.75 3.20
N ASP A 86 1.37 -12.63 2.49
CA ASP A 86 1.10 -12.58 1.04
C ASP A 86 2.29 -12.06 0.21
N GLY A 87 3.53 -12.23 0.68
CA GLY A 87 4.72 -11.71 0.00
C GLY A 87 4.83 -12.09 -1.49
N HIS A 88 4.40 -13.31 -1.86
CA HIS A 88 4.33 -13.75 -3.26
C HIS A 88 3.23 -13.04 -4.07
N GLY A 89 2.09 -12.73 -3.45
CA GLY A 89 1.00 -11.98 -4.08
C GLY A 89 1.37 -10.52 -4.31
N ILE A 90 2.06 -9.90 -3.35
CA ILE A 90 2.56 -8.52 -3.47
C ILE A 90 3.62 -8.40 -4.55
N ASN A 91 4.60 -9.31 -4.58
CA ASN A 91 5.66 -9.32 -5.60
C ASN A 91 5.11 -9.58 -7.02
N ALA A 92 3.88 -10.08 -7.14
CA ALA A 92 3.21 -10.26 -8.41
C ALA A 92 2.52 -8.98 -8.93
N VAL A 93 2.44 -7.93 -8.10
CA VAL A 93 1.79 -6.65 -8.39
C VAL A 93 2.81 -5.51 -8.40
N ILE A 94 3.68 -5.42 -7.40
CA ILE A 94 4.76 -4.44 -7.33
C ILE A 94 6.11 -5.16 -7.38
N SER A 95 7.05 -4.64 -8.17
CA SER A 95 8.39 -5.21 -8.23
C SER A 95 9.09 -5.13 -6.88
N GLU A 96 10.04 -6.03 -6.60
CA GLU A 96 10.83 -5.96 -5.38
C GLU A 96 11.53 -4.60 -5.21
N ARG A 97 12.06 -4.04 -6.31
CA ARG A 97 12.66 -2.70 -6.32
C ARG A 97 11.64 -1.63 -5.93
N GLY A 98 10.42 -1.71 -6.48
CA GLY A 98 9.32 -0.83 -6.10
C GLY A 98 8.98 -0.97 -4.62
N ARG A 99 8.85 -2.19 -4.10
CA ARG A 99 8.57 -2.44 -2.69
C ARG A 99 9.64 -1.85 -1.77
N ARG A 100 10.93 -2.01 -2.11
CA ARG A 100 12.03 -1.42 -1.33
C ARG A 100 11.99 0.11 -1.34
N ARG A 101 11.72 0.72 -2.50
CA ARG A 101 11.58 2.18 -2.60
C ARG A 101 10.39 2.68 -1.78
N LEU A 102 9.25 2.01 -1.86
CA LEU A 102 8.05 2.33 -1.07
C LEU A 102 8.32 2.23 0.43
N GLY A 103 9.02 1.18 0.88
CA GLY A 103 9.45 1.03 2.27
C GLY A 103 10.39 2.15 2.73
N GLN A 104 11.33 2.58 1.89
CA GLN A 104 12.21 3.71 2.22
C GLN A 104 11.43 5.02 2.34
N GLU A 105 10.52 5.30 1.39
CA GLU A 105 9.68 6.52 1.44
C GLU A 105 8.77 6.53 2.67
N PHE A 106 8.30 5.37 3.12
CA PHE A 106 7.58 5.22 4.39
C PHE A 106 8.48 5.58 5.59
N ILE A 107 9.69 5.02 5.67
CA ILE A 107 10.65 5.29 6.74
C ILE A 107 10.99 6.80 6.80
N ASP A 108 11.26 7.41 5.65
CA ASP A 108 11.60 8.84 5.55
C ASP A 108 10.43 9.73 5.98
N THR A 109 9.19 9.31 5.68
CA THR A 109 7.98 10.05 6.06
C THR A 109 7.65 9.88 7.54
N ALA A 110 7.77 8.67 8.07
CA ALA A 110 7.57 8.39 9.49
C ALA A 110 8.63 9.07 10.37
N SER A 111 9.90 9.08 9.92
CA SER A 111 11.01 9.72 10.66
C SER A 111 10.82 11.23 10.78
N ARG A 112 10.47 11.91 9.68
CA ARG A 112 10.20 13.37 9.69
C ARG A 112 9.10 13.73 10.67
N PHE A 113 8.03 12.95 10.71
CA PHE A 113 6.95 13.16 11.67
C PHE A 113 7.40 12.98 13.13
N MET A 114 8.31 12.05 13.41
CA MET A 114 8.87 11.86 14.75
C MET A 114 9.81 13.01 15.16
N GLU A 115 10.50 13.65 14.22
CA GLU A 115 11.36 14.82 14.46
C GLU A 115 10.56 16.12 14.68
N GLU A 116 9.35 16.22 14.11
CA GLU A 116 8.47 17.38 14.25
C GLU A 116 7.65 17.38 15.57
N LYS A 117 7.77 16.34 16.40
CA LYS A 117 7.12 16.19 17.70
C LYS A 117 8.02 16.56 18.87
#